data_AF-A0A090X7A0-F1
#
_entry.id   AF-A0A090X7A0-F1
#
_cell.length_a   1.000
_cell.length_b   1.000
_cell.length_c   1.000
_cell.angle_alpha   90.00
_cell.angle_beta   90.00
_cell.angle_gamma   90.00
#
_symmetry.space_group_name_H-M   'P 1'
#
loop_
_entity.id
_entity.type
_entity.pdbx_description
1 polymer ?
#
loop_
_entity_poly.entity_id
_entity_poly.type
_entity_poly.pdbx_seq_one_letter_code
_entity_poly.pdbx_strand_id
1 'polypeptide(L)'
;MIFVLTILKLSAQDTLVFSQENSSMFSNKYFLYPESKTFEHKFNTDDGQLWYGKGTYKIKKKKLFLSFGDSEKEIKDENRITKIYDPINKTDTLLVEIIDKKLNSASGHIKFKEEYFYGDFENGTVEIPKSKFENIENPIVETFIQGSLINIELTRISELSVLKITAFDIYNNYHFESNFERILTFSSDELKTKDFYNTTNKRKVKFIMEK
;
A
#
# COMPACT_ATOMS: atom_id res chain seq x y z
N MET A 1 -32.02 20.32 -12.57
CA MET A 1 -31.81 20.87 -11.22
C MET A 1 -31.05 19.92 -10.29
N ILE A 2 -31.51 18.67 -10.07
CA ILE A 2 -30.86 17.70 -9.14
C ILE A 2 -29.37 17.48 -9.42
N PHE A 3 -28.97 17.32 -10.68
CA PHE A 3 -27.56 17.10 -11.06
C PHE A 3 -26.62 18.29 -10.77
N VAL A 4 -27.14 19.52 -10.85
CA VAL A 4 -26.37 20.74 -10.57
C VAL A 4 -26.15 20.89 -9.06
N LEU A 5 -27.16 20.53 -8.24
CA LEU A 5 -27.05 20.46 -6.78
C LEU A 5 -26.04 19.40 -6.31
N THR A 6 -25.96 18.25 -6.97
CA THR A 6 -24.94 17.25 -6.66
C THR A 6 -23.53 17.80 -6.95
N ILE A 7 -23.30 18.44 -8.10
CA ILE A 7 -22.00 19.05 -8.42
C ILE A 7 -21.63 20.17 -7.43
N LEU A 8 -22.60 21.01 -7.03
CA LEU A 8 -22.36 22.08 -6.07
C LEU A 8 -22.04 21.55 -4.66
N LYS A 9 -22.69 20.47 -4.21
CA LYS A 9 -22.32 19.78 -2.95
C LYS A 9 -20.94 19.13 -3.04
N LEU A 10 -20.62 18.51 -4.19
CA LEU A 10 -19.32 17.87 -4.44
C LEU A 10 -18.17 18.90 -4.43
N SER A 11 -18.42 20.19 -4.66
CA SER A 11 -17.39 21.24 -4.69
C SER A 11 -17.18 21.97 -3.36
N ALA A 12 -17.97 21.66 -2.32
CA ALA A 12 -17.90 22.34 -1.01
C ALA A 12 -17.18 21.53 0.07
N GLN A 13 -16.83 20.28 -0.20
CA GLN A 13 -16.11 19.39 0.72
C GLN A 13 -14.70 19.12 0.20
N ASP A 14 -13.71 19.11 1.09
CA ASP A 14 -12.31 18.79 0.74
C ASP A 14 -12.17 17.34 0.28
N THR A 15 -13.03 16.45 0.77
CA THR A 15 -13.07 15.03 0.39
C THR A 15 -14.50 14.51 0.45
N LEU A 16 -14.88 13.75 -0.57
CA LEU A 16 -16.16 13.06 -0.63
C LEU A 16 -15.94 11.56 -0.53
N VAL A 17 -16.59 10.93 0.44
CA VAL A 17 -16.45 9.49 0.66
C VAL A 17 -17.70 8.77 0.20
N PHE A 18 -17.55 7.82 -0.72
CA PHE A 18 -18.63 6.93 -1.17
C PHE A 18 -18.34 5.51 -0.71
N SER A 19 -19.19 5.00 0.17
CA SER A 19 -19.03 3.67 0.77
C SER A 19 -20.03 2.69 0.22
N GLN A 20 -19.57 1.46 -0.04
CA GLN A 20 -20.43 0.39 -0.53
C GLN A 20 -21.53 0.06 0.48
N GLU A 21 -22.78 0.10 0.02
CA GLU A 21 -23.95 -0.28 0.81
C GLU A 21 -24.01 -1.81 0.97
N ASN A 22 -24.48 -2.28 2.13
CA ASN A 22 -24.67 -3.71 2.44
C ASN A 22 -23.39 -4.54 2.36
N SER A 23 -22.27 -3.95 2.76
CA SER A 23 -21.02 -4.66 2.94
C SER A 23 -20.95 -5.23 4.36
N SER A 24 -20.97 -6.56 4.51
CA SER A 24 -20.98 -7.20 5.84
C SER A 24 -19.59 -7.53 6.38
N MET A 25 -18.60 -7.78 5.51
CA MET A 25 -17.26 -8.25 5.91
C MET A 25 -16.11 -7.49 5.24
N PHE A 26 -16.40 -6.41 4.50
CA PHE A 26 -15.40 -5.65 3.77
C PHE A 26 -15.73 -4.15 3.77
N SER A 27 -14.80 -3.30 3.35
CA SER A 27 -15.05 -1.85 3.30
C SER A 27 -14.57 -1.28 1.96
N ASN A 28 -15.41 -1.38 0.93
CA ASN A 28 -15.12 -0.74 -0.35
C ASN A 28 -15.52 0.74 -0.28
N LYS A 29 -14.54 1.63 -0.46
CA LYS A 29 -14.73 3.07 -0.41
C LYS A 29 -14.03 3.76 -1.58
N TYR A 30 -14.68 4.78 -2.12
CA TYR A 30 -14.06 5.77 -2.99
C TYR A 30 -13.95 7.11 -2.25
N PHE A 31 -12.76 7.69 -2.26
CA PHE A 31 -12.47 9.03 -1.75
C PHE A 31 -12.24 9.92 -2.96
N LEU A 32 -13.13 10.86 -3.23
CA LEU A 32 -12.95 11.84 -4.31
C LEU A 32 -12.43 13.14 -3.72
N TYR A 33 -11.38 13.69 -4.32
CA TYR A 33 -10.75 14.95 -3.94
C TYR A 33 -11.10 16.04 -4.97
N PRO A 34 -12.08 16.93 -4.68
CA PRO A 34 -12.66 17.83 -5.68
C PRO A 34 -11.73 18.90 -6.22
N GLU A 35 -10.81 19.39 -5.38
CA GLU A 35 -9.84 20.42 -5.72
C GLU A 35 -8.84 19.91 -6.76
N SER A 36 -8.21 18.76 -6.49
CA SER A 36 -7.20 18.14 -7.35
C SER A 36 -7.79 17.33 -8.51
N LYS A 37 -9.10 17.05 -8.50
CA LYS A 37 -9.76 16.09 -9.42
C LYS A 37 -9.14 14.69 -9.39
N THR A 38 -8.62 14.29 -8.23
CA THR A 38 -8.07 12.95 -7.99
C THR A 38 -9.01 12.10 -7.14
N PHE A 39 -8.77 10.79 -7.12
CA PHE A 39 -9.49 9.89 -6.24
C PHE A 39 -8.58 8.80 -5.68
N GLU A 40 -8.99 8.22 -4.57
CA GLU A 40 -8.50 6.95 -4.05
C GLU A 40 -9.64 5.94 -3.95
N HIS A 41 -9.31 4.67 -4.16
CA HIS A 41 -10.16 3.51 -3.92
C HIS A 41 -9.45 2.64 -2.90
N LYS A 42 -10.17 2.27 -1.83
CA LYS A 42 -9.68 1.36 -0.80
C LYS A 42 -10.73 0.29 -0.56
N PHE A 43 -10.31 -0.96 -0.62
CA PHE A 43 -11.13 -2.12 -0.33
C PHE A 43 -10.35 -3.11 0.53
N ASN A 44 -10.70 -3.18 1.81
CA ASN A 44 -10.16 -4.19 2.72
C ASN A 44 -10.97 -5.46 2.62
N THR A 45 -10.30 -6.58 2.37
CA THR A 45 -10.86 -7.92 2.41
C THR A 45 -10.80 -8.49 3.83
N ASP A 46 -11.56 -9.56 4.07
CA ASP A 46 -11.64 -10.26 5.35
C ASP A 46 -10.34 -11.02 5.71
N ASP A 47 -9.54 -11.39 4.71
CA ASP A 47 -8.22 -12.00 4.86
C ASP A 47 -7.08 -10.97 5.02
N GLY A 48 -7.40 -9.68 5.20
CA GLY A 48 -6.42 -8.63 5.52
C GLY A 48 -5.69 -8.04 4.30
N GLN A 49 -6.14 -8.33 3.08
CA GLN A 49 -5.61 -7.67 1.88
C GLN A 49 -6.27 -6.30 1.67
N LEU A 50 -5.48 -5.34 1.23
CA LEU A 50 -5.95 -4.01 0.82
C LEU A 50 -5.86 -3.89 -0.70
N TRP A 51 -7.02 -3.84 -1.34
CA TRP A 51 -7.13 -3.44 -2.73
C TRP A 51 -7.09 -1.92 -2.79
N TYR A 52 -6.05 -1.39 -3.44
CA TYR A 52 -5.78 0.03 -3.49
C TYR A 52 -5.70 0.52 -4.93
N GLY A 53 -6.36 1.63 -5.22
CA GLY A 53 -6.19 2.32 -6.48
C GLY A 53 -6.23 3.83 -6.32
N LYS A 54 -5.51 4.56 -7.16
CA LYS A 54 -5.48 6.01 -7.19
C LYS A 54 -5.49 6.49 -8.63
N GLY A 55 -6.06 7.67 -8.85
CA GLY A 55 -6.01 8.28 -10.17
C GLY A 55 -6.74 9.59 -10.27
N THR A 56 -7.20 9.89 -11.49
CA THR A 56 -7.99 11.10 -11.78
C THR A 56 -9.43 10.75 -12.06
N TYR A 57 -10.34 11.70 -11.85
CA TYR A 57 -11.73 11.48 -12.20
C TYR A 57 -12.36 12.65 -12.97
N LYS A 58 -13.36 12.30 -13.77
CA LYS A 58 -14.20 13.26 -14.49
C LYS A 58 -15.67 12.91 -14.31
N ILE A 59 -16.52 13.93 -14.17
CA ILE A 59 -17.97 13.76 -14.09
C ILE A 59 -18.60 14.28 -15.39
N LYS A 60 -19.31 13.42 -16.14
CA LYS A 60 -19.98 13.79 -17.39
C LYS A 60 -21.29 13.03 -17.55
N LYS A 61 -22.38 13.73 -17.88
CA LYS A 61 -23.71 13.14 -18.16
C LYS A 61 -24.16 12.11 -17.09
N LYS A 62 -24.11 12.49 -15.80
CA LYS A 62 -24.44 11.60 -14.66
C LYS A 62 -23.55 10.36 -14.53
N LYS A 63 -22.36 10.37 -15.11
CA LYS A 63 -21.36 9.31 -14.92
C LYS A 63 -20.11 9.89 -14.26
N LEU A 64 -19.55 9.13 -13.33
CA LEU A 64 -18.23 9.33 -12.76
C LEU A 64 -17.29 8.36 -13.45
N PHE A 65 -16.33 8.89 -14.17
CA PHE A 65 -15.28 8.12 -14.83
C PHE A 65 -14.03 8.24 -13.96
N LEU A 66 -13.51 7.10 -13.54
CA LEU A 66 -12.34 6.94 -12.71
C LEU A 66 -11.22 6.37 -13.59
N SER A 67 -10.17 7.15 -13.81
CA SER A 67 -9.01 6.71 -14.58
C SER A 67 -7.89 6.35 -13.60
N PHE A 68 -7.70 5.06 -13.35
CA PHE A 68 -6.66 4.54 -12.47
C PHE A 68 -5.29 4.74 -13.13
N GLY A 69 -4.41 5.43 -12.42
CA GLY A 69 -3.03 5.63 -12.84
C GLY A 69 -2.17 4.42 -12.49
N ASP A 70 -0.88 4.68 -12.28
CA ASP A 70 0.00 3.74 -11.60
C ASP A 70 -0.15 3.93 -10.08
N SER A 71 -1.06 3.16 -9.48
CA SER A 71 -1.40 3.23 -8.07
C SER A 71 -0.29 2.72 -7.16
N GLU A 72 0.66 1.98 -7.72
CA GLU A 72 1.77 1.38 -6.99
C GLU A 72 2.97 2.34 -6.92
N LYS A 73 3.16 3.18 -7.93
CA LYS A 73 4.35 4.03 -8.09
C LYS A 73 4.70 4.85 -6.85
N GLU A 74 3.77 5.64 -6.32
CA GLU A 74 4.05 6.50 -5.16
C GLU A 74 4.43 5.66 -3.93
N ILE A 75 3.74 4.54 -3.71
CA ILE A 75 3.98 3.63 -2.60
C ILE A 75 5.36 2.95 -2.74
N LYS A 76 5.77 2.58 -3.95
CA LYS A 76 7.12 2.08 -4.25
C LYS A 76 8.19 3.15 -4.09
N ASP A 77 7.94 4.38 -4.53
CA ASP A 77 8.88 5.50 -4.41
C ASP A 77 9.15 5.86 -2.94
N GLU A 78 8.19 5.57 -2.06
CA GLU A 78 8.36 5.69 -0.62
C GLU A 78 9.21 4.58 0.00
N ASN A 79 9.22 3.39 -0.60
CA ASN A 79 10.03 2.26 -0.15
C ASN A 79 11.49 2.44 -0.62
N ARG A 80 12.44 2.31 0.30
CA ARG A 80 13.87 2.49 0.01
C ARG A 80 14.68 1.44 0.74
N ILE A 81 15.61 0.82 0.03
CA ILE A 81 16.60 -0.11 0.57
C ILE A 81 17.97 0.50 0.37
N THR A 82 18.66 0.80 1.46
CA THR A 82 19.97 1.46 1.45
C THR A 82 20.99 0.55 2.13
N LYS A 83 22.14 0.38 1.49
CA LYS A 83 23.28 -0.37 2.01
C LYS A 83 24.38 0.61 2.39
N ILE A 84 24.82 0.58 3.65
CA ILE A 84 25.85 1.47 4.17
C ILE A 84 27.09 0.64 4.42
N TYR A 85 28.19 1.03 3.76
CA TYR A 85 29.48 0.36 3.83
C TYR A 85 30.46 1.17 4.67
N ASP A 86 31.11 0.52 5.62
CA ASP A 86 32.21 1.09 6.40
C ASP A 86 33.46 0.19 6.27
N PRO A 87 34.40 0.54 5.37
CA PRO A 87 35.62 -0.24 5.17
C PRO A 87 36.63 -0.04 6.31
N ILE A 88 36.48 1.00 7.13
CA ILE A 88 37.42 1.37 8.21
C ILE A 88 37.02 0.65 9.50
N ASN A 89 35.75 0.74 9.89
CA ASN A 89 35.22 0.15 11.12
C ASN A 89 34.42 -1.11 10.81
N LYS A 90 35.11 -2.16 10.36
CA LYS A 90 34.47 -3.44 10.07
C LYS A 90 33.90 -4.04 11.36
N THR A 91 32.61 -4.37 11.31
CA THR A 91 31.90 -5.05 12.39
C THR A 91 31.69 -6.52 12.04
N ASP A 92 31.66 -7.40 13.04
CA ASP A 92 31.28 -8.81 12.88
C ASP A 92 29.76 -9.02 12.81
N THR A 93 28.98 -7.97 13.04
CA THR A 93 27.52 -7.96 13.01
C THR A 93 27.03 -7.04 11.90
N LEU A 94 26.05 -7.50 11.13
CA LEU A 94 25.23 -6.64 10.26
C LEU A 94 24.06 -6.11 11.08
N LEU A 95 23.92 -4.78 11.12
CA LEU A 95 22.74 -4.13 11.68
C LEU A 95 21.70 -3.93 10.57
N VAL A 96 20.45 -4.29 10.82
CA VAL A 96 19.34 -4.04 9.90
C VAL A 96 18.28 -3.18 10.58
N GLU A 97 18.02 -2.01 9.99
CA GLU A 97 16.99 -1.08 10.44
C GLU A 97 15.78 -1.19 9.50
N ILE A 98 14.64 -1.65 10.00
CA ILE A 98 13.39 -1.74 9.22
C ILE A 98 12.43 -0.69 9.78
N ILE A 99 12.07 0.31 8.98
CA ILE A 99 11.21 1.44 9.39
C ILE A 99 9.89 1.40 8.63
N ASP A 100 8.78 1.23 9.34
CA ASP A 100 7.43 1.47 8.81
C ASP A 100 7.11 2.96 8.89
N LYS A 101 7.04 3.63 7.73
CA LYS A 101 6.69 5.05 7.63
C LYS A 101 5.28 5.36 8.12
N LYS A 102 4.33 4.43 8.00
CA LYS A 102 2.94 4.64 8.38
C LYS A 102 2.79 4.64 9.90
N LEU A 103 3.47 3.69 10.57
CA LEU A 103 3.44 3.55 12.03
C LEU A 103 4.52 4.37 12.72
N ASN A 104 5.49 4.89 11.97
CA ASN A 104 6.69 5.54 12.47
C ASN A 104 7.41 4.66 13.52
N SER A 105 7.41 3.35 13.29
CA SER A 105 8.01 2.35 14.18
C SER A 105 9.05 1.54 13.43
N ALA A 106 10.06 1.08 14.16
CA ALA A 106 10.98 0.10 13.64
C ALA A 106 10.52 -1.29 14.11
N SER A 107 10.21 -2.17 13.16
CA SER A 107 9.76 -3.53 13.46
C SER A 107 9.77 -4.36 12.20
N GLY A 108 10.20 -5.62 12.29
CA GLY A 108 10.26 -6.51 11.13
C GLY A 108 11.10 -7.74 11.39
N HIS A 109 11.28 -8.53 10.34
CA HIS A 109 12.16 -9.69 10.36
C HIS A 109 12.97 -9.73 9.07
N ILE A 110 14.17 -10.31 9.18
CA ILE A 110 15.00 -10.70 8.06
C ILE A 110 15.11 -12.20 8.07
N LYS A 111 14.93 -12.82 6.91
CA LYS A 111 15.10 -14.25 6.72
C LYS A 111 16.36 -14.51 5.92
N PHE A 112 17.11 -15.52 6.32
CA PHE A 112 18.23 -16.05 5.56
C PHE A 112 18.16 -17.58 5.57
N LYS A 113 18.01 -18.19 4.38
CA LYS A 113 17.74 -19.63 4.22
C LYS A 113 16.50 -20.04 5.02
N GLU A 114 16.65 -20.81 6.10
CA GLU A 114 15.56 -21.28 6.96
C GLU A 114 15.49 -20.52 8.30
N GLU A 115 16.45 -19.62 8.56
CA GLU A 115 16.56 -18.89 9.82
C GLU A 115 15.89 -17.51 9.72
N TYR A 116 15.20 -17.10 10.80
CA TYR A 116 14.54 -15.81 10.93
C TYR A 116 15.19 -15.01 12.05
N PHE A 117 15.54 -13.77 11.74
CA PHE A 117 16.08 -12.78 12.67
C PHE A 117 15.02 -11.70 12.87
N TYR A 118 14.67 -11.43 14.12
CA TYR A 118 13.60 -10.51 14.48
C TYR A 118 14.17 -9.21 15.05
N GLY A 119 13.48 -8.10 14.79
CA GLY A 119 13.84 -6.82 15.37
C GLY A 119 13.59 -6.79 16.87
N ASP A 120 14.46 -6.11 17.61
CA ASP A 120 14.26 -5.85 19.03
C ASP A 120 12.97 -5.05 19.30
N PHE A 121 12.36 -5.26 20.47
CA PHE A 121 11.12 -4.59 20.86
C PHE A 121 11.32 -3.10 21.19
N GLU A 122 12.53 -2.66 21.55
CA GLU A 122 12.76 -1.25 21.92
C GLU A 122 13.03 -0.36 20.71
N ASN A 123 13.85 -0.84 19.77
CA ASN A 123 14.30 -0.02 18.64
C ASN A 123 14.09 -0.67 17.27
N GLY A 124 13.51 -1.87 17.20
CA GLY A 124 13.19 -2.55 15.95
C GLY A 124 14.39 -3.01 15.11
N THR A 125 15.59 -2.93 15.66
CA THR A 125 16.82 -3.27 14.94
C THR A 125 17.02 -4.77 14.96
N VAL A 126 17.35 -5.35 13.80
CA VAL A 126 17.73 -6.76 13.67
C VAL A 126 19.24 -6.85 13.65
N GLU A 127 19.81 -7.66 14.54
CA GLU A 127 21.24 -7.93 14.56
C GLU A 127 21.52 -9.32 13.97
N ILE A 128 22.37 -9.39 12.95
CA ILE A 128 22.72 -10.64 12.29
C ILE A 128 24.25 -10.83 12.33
N PRO A 129 24.77 -11.84 13.05
CA PRO A 129 26.19 -12.17 13.01
C PRO A 129 26.64 -12.51 11.59
N LYS A 130 27.70 -11.89 11.08
CA LYS A 130 28.20 -12.12 9.72
C LYS A 130 28.74 -13.54 9.52
N SER A 131 29.08 -14.25 10.60
CA SER A 131 29.40 -15.68 10.58
C SER A 131 28.27 -16.53 9.96
N LYS A 132 27.01 -16.06 10.01
CA LYS A 132 25.88 -16.71 9.33
C LYS A 132 26.03 -16.75 7.81
N PHE A 133 26.82 -15.85 7.24
CA PHE A 133 27.05 -15.74 5.80
C PHE A 133 28.37 -16.36 5.34
N GLU A 134 29.03 -17.14 6.19
CA GLU A 134 30.33 -17.73 5.89
C GLU A 134 30.33 -18.48 4.55
N ASN A 135 31.41 -18.28 3.79
CA ASN A 135 31.65 -18.89 2.48
C ASN A 135 30.64 -18.49 1.39
N ILE A 136 29.89 -17.40 1.57
CA ILE A 136 28.99 -16.84 0.55
C ILE A 136 29.42 -15.40 0.27
N GLU A 137 29.90 -15.14 -0.95
CA GLU A 137 30.45 -13.83 -1.34
C GLU A 137 29.39 -12.72 -1.28
N ASN A 138 28.20 -12.99 -1.82
CA ASN A 138 27.07 -12.07 -1.89
C ASN A 138 25.79 -12.78 -1.38
N PRO A 139 25.62 -12.94 -0.05
CA PRO A 139 24.45 -13.62 0.50
C PRO A 139 23.18 -12.82 0.18
N ILE A 140 22.08 -13.54 -0.06
CA ILE A 140 20.77 -12.94 -0.29
C ILE A 140 19.94 -13.12 0.97
N VAL A 141 19.47 -12.02 1.53
CA VAL A 141 18.49 -12.02 2.62
C VAL A 141 17.12 -11.63 2.10
N GLU A 142 16.08 -12.12 2.76
CA GLU A 142 14.69 -11.92 2.37
C GLU A 142 13.97 -11.09 3.44
N THR A 143 13.10 -10.18 3.03
CA THR A 143 12.16 -9.46 3.91
C THR A 143 10.80 -9.39 3.24
N PHE A 144 9.76 -9.12 4.02
CA PHE A 144 8.41 -8.89 3.50
C PHE A 144 8.07 -7.40 3.52
N ILE A 145 7.62 -6.87 2.38
CA ILE A 145 7.17 -5.49 2.24
C ILE A 145 5.88 -5.50 1.42
N GLN A 146 4.79 -4.94 1.98
CA GLN A 146 3.55 -4.68 1.25
C GLN A 146 2.93 -5.91 0.54
N GLY A 147 2.96 -7.09 1.18
CA GLY A 147 2.44 -8.30 0.54
C GLY A 147 3.45 -9.09 -0.30
N SER A 148 4.64 -8.53 -0.53
CA SER A 148 5.64 -9.09 -1.43
C SER A 148 6.93 -9.48 -0.69
N LEU A 149 7.48 -10.63 -1.08
CA LEU A 149 8.84 -11.02 -0.69
C LEU A 149 9.85 -10.21 -1.49
N ILE A 150 10.79 -9.60 -0.78
CA ILE A 150 11.86 -8.78 -1.34
C ILE A 150 13.20 -9.44 -1.01
N ASN A 151 13.95 -9.75 -2.07
CA ASN A 151 15.28 -10.33 -1.97
C ASN A 151 16.33 -9.22 -2.07
N ILE A 152 17.25 -9.21 -1.11
CA ILE A 152 18.30 -8.20 -0.99
C ILE A 152 19.65 -8.91 -1.00
N GLU A 153 20.38 -8.76 -2.10
CA GLU A 153 21.76 -9.22 -2.21
C GLU A 153 22.68 -8.33 -1.36
N LEU A 154 23.49 -8.90 -0.47
CA LEU A 154 24.40 -8.17 0.39
C LEU A 154 25.82 -8.23 -0.19
N THR A 155 26.12 -7.32 -1.12
CA THR A 155 27.44 -7.26 -1.73
C THR A 155 28.49 -6.81 -0.72
N ARG A 156 29.73 -7.31 -0.82
CA ARG A 156 30.84 -6.94 0.10
C ARG A 156 30.45 -7.02 1.58
N ILE A 157 29.83 -8.12 1.99
CA ILE A 157 29.27 -8.32 3.34
C ILE A 157 30.25 -7.99 4.48
N SER A 158 31.55 -8.21 4.29
CA SER A 158 32.58 -7.88 5.29
C SER A 158 32.66 -6.38 5.61
N GLU A 159 32.32 -5.52 4.66
CA GLU A 159 32.32 -4.05 4.79
C GLU A 159 30.93 -3.46 5.02
N LEU A 160 29.87 -4.23 4.75
CA LEU A 160 28.50 -3.80 4.98
C LEU A 160 28.25 -3.68 6.50
N SER A 161 28.00 -2.48 6.99
CA SER A 161 27.73 -2.23 8.41
C SER A 161 26.23 -2.17 8.70
N VAL A 162 25.46 -1.49 7.84
CA VAL A 162 24.03 -1.29 8.02
C VAL A 162 23.26 -1.56 6.73
N LEU A 163 22.15 -2.30 6.86
CA LEU A 163 21.10 -2.40 5.86
C LEU A 163 19.88 -1.62 6.37
N LYS A 164 19.54 -0.51 5.71
CA LYS A 164 18.39 0.32 6.09
C LYS A 164 17.25 0.10 5.11
N ILE A 165 16.13 -0.40 5.61
CA ILE A 165 14.91 -0.66 4.86
C ILE A 165 13.85 0.31 5.37
N THR A 166 13.46 1.27 4.54
CA THR A 166 12.34 2.16 4.82
C THR A 166 11.18 1.74 3.95
N ALA A 167 10.03 1.43 4.54
CA ALA A 167 8.88 0.95 3.82
C ALA A 167 7.60 1.64 4.30
N PHE A 168 6.58 1.71 3.45
CA PHE A 168 5.25 2.16 3.84
C PHE A 168 4.38 0.94 4.12
N ASP A 169 3.84 0.80 5.34
CA ASP A 169 2.81 -0.20 5.66
C ASP A 169 3.27 -1.67 5.41
N ILE A 170 4.27 -2.10 6.19
CA ILE A 170 4.92 -3.43 6.03
C ILE A 170 4.00 -4.62 6.31
N TYR A 171 2.92 -4.39 7.05
CA TYR A 171 2.01 -5.45 7.51
C TYR A 171 0.83 -5.72 6.58
N ASN A 172 0.60 -4.85 5.59
CA ASN A 172 -0.55 -4.96 4.71
C ASN A 172 -0.18 -5.65 3.39
N ASN A 173 -1.01 -6.57 2.95
CA ASN A 173 -0.89 -7.18 1.63
C ASN A 173 -1.66 -6.33 0.61
N TYR A 174 -0.97 -5.74 -0.38
CA TYR A 174 -1.60 -4.85 -1.35
C TYR A 174 -1.98 -5.55 -2.66
N HIS A 175 -3.19 -5.26 -3.15
CA HIS A 175 -3.61 -5.52 -4.52
C HIS A 175 -3.83 -4.20 -5.26
N PHE A 176 -2.94 -3.84 -6.18
CA PHE A 176 -3.01 -2.56 -6.87
C PHE A 176 -3.96 -2.59 -8.07
N GLU A 177 -4.96 -1.70 -8.04
CA GLU A 177 -5.80 -1.38 -9.18
C GLU A 177 -5.13 -0.27 -10.00
N SER A 178 -4.55 -0.61 -11.15
CA SER A 178 -3.76 0.32 -11.98
C SER A 178 -4.06 0.19 -13.47
N ASN A 179 -3.88 1.27 -14.22
CA ASN A 179 -3.89 1.29 -15.69
C ASN A 179 -5.21 0.89 -16.37
N PHE A 180 -6.37 1.23 -15.78
CA PHE A 180 -7.68 1.03 -16.40
C PHE A 180 -8.67 2.16 -16.08
N GLU A 181 -9.80 2.20 -16.80
CA GLU A 181 -10.91 3.13 -16.51
C GLU A 181 -12.12 2.38 -15.94
N ARG A 182 -12.72 2.92 -14.88
CA ARG A 182 -13.98 2.46 -14.29
C ARG A 182 -15.05 3.53 -14.44
N ILE A 183 -16.29 3.12 -14.72
CA ILE A 183 -17.40 4.03 -14.93
C ILE A 183 -18.52 3.73 -13.93
N LEU A 184 -18.77 4.67 -13.04
CA LEU A 184 -19.88 4.66 -12.09
C LEU A 184 -21.02 5.56 -12.58
N THR A 185 -22.26 5.19 -12.31
CA THR A 185 -23.44 5.98 -12.71
C THR A 185 -24.08 6.60 -11.48
N PHE A 186 -24.28 7.92 -11.50
CA PHE A 186 -25.01 8.65 -10.46
C PHE A 186 -26.52 8.37 -10.55
N SER A 187 -27.12 8.14 -9.39
CA SER A 187 -28.54 7.99 -9.16
C SER A 187 -28.91 8.78 -7.90
N SER A 188 -29.16 10.08 -8.04
CA SER A 188 -29.30 11.02 -6.92
C SER A 188 -28.03 11.06 -6.07
N ASP A 189 -28.07 10.57 -4.82
CA ASP A 189 -26.94 10.54 -3.89
C ASP A 189 -26.22 9.16 -3.89
N GLU A 190 -26.60 8.26 -4.80
CA GLU A 190 -25.98 6.94 -4.97
C GLU A 190 -25.07 6.88 -6.20
N LEU A 191 -23.98 6.11 -6.11
CA LEU A 191 -23.22 5.62 -7.26
C LEU A 191 -23.54 4.14 -7.51
N LYS A 192 -23.69 3.76 -8.77
CA LYS A 192 -23.94 2.38 -9.20
C LYS A 192 -22.84 1.91 -10.13
N THR A 193 -22.34 0.70 -9.90
CA THR A 193 -21.43 0.02 -10.83
C THR A 193 -22.05 -1.26 -11.37
N LYS A 194 -21.57 -1.68 -12.56
CA LYS A 194 -21.80 -3.02 -13.10
C LYS A 194 -20.73 -4.01 -12.64
N ASP A 195 -19.63 -3.52 -12.08
CA ASP A 195 -18.53 -4.34 -11.61
C ASP A 195 -18.97 -5.12 -10.37
N PHE A 196 -18.54 -6.37 -10.30
CA PHE A 196 -18.86 -7.27 -9.19
C PHE A 196 -17.73 -7.20 -8.15
N TYR A 197 -18.05 -6.72 -6.95
CA TYR A 197 -17.22 -6.94 -5.76
C TYR A 197 -17.95 -7.92 -4.87
N ASN A 198 -17.59 -9.21 -4.97
CA ASN A 198 -17.97 -10.29 -4.06
C ASN A 198 -19.29 -10.12 -3.27
N THR A 199 -20.40 -9.84 -3.96
CA THR A 199 -21.73 -9.87 -3.33
C THR A 199 -22.29 -11.28 -3.51
N THR A 200 -22.72 -11.89 -2.41
CA THR A 200 -23.23 -13.28 -2.31
C THR A 200 -24.41 -13.61 -3.24
N ASN A 201 -24.97 -12.64 -3.95
CA ASN A 201 -25.97 -12.82 -4.99
C ASN A 201 -25.84 -11.69 -6.03
N LYS A 202 -26.03 -11.98 -7.33
CA LYS A 202 -25.97 -11.03 -8.48
C LYS A 202 -26.78 -9.74 -8.27
N ARG A 203 -26.28 -8.79 -7.49
CA ARG A 203 -26.90 -7.50 -7.20
C ARG A 203 -25.96 -6.40 -7.64
N LYS A 204 -26.50 -5.38 -8.31
CA LYS A 204 -25.75 -4.17 -8.69
C LYS A 204 -25.16 -3.57 -7.41
N VAL A 205 -23.85 -3.34 -7.37
CA VAL A 205 -23.20 -2.72 -6.23
C VAL A 205 -23.55 -1.23 -6.19
N LYS A 206 -23.98 -0.77 -5.02
CA LYS A 206 -24.33 0.62 -4.74
C LYS A 206 -23.33 1.21 -3.76
N PHE A 207 -23.00 2.47 -3.97
CA PHE A 207 -22.23 3.27 -3.02
C PHE A 207 -23.06 4.48 -2.60
N ILE A 208 -23.06 4.76 -1.31
CA ILE A 208 -23.76 5.90 -0.71
C ILE A 208 -22.70 6.88 -0.21
N MET A 209 -22.95 8.16 -0.40
CA MET A 209 -22.11 9.21 0.16
C MET A 209 -22.18 9.18 1.70
N GLU A 210 -21.03 9.10 2.37
CA GLU A 210 -20.96 9.26 3.82
C GLU A 210 -21.38 10.70 4.19
N LYS A 211 -22.07 10.83 5.33
CA LYS A 211 -22.60 12.12 5.80
C LYS A 211 -21.58 12.86 6.66
#